data_AF-A0A8B6D0F6-F1
#
_entry.id   AF-A0A8B6D0F6-F1
#
_cell.length_a   1.000
_cell.length_b   1.000
_cell.length_c   1.000
_cell.angle_alpha   90.00
_cell.angle_beta   90.00
_cell.angle_gamma   90.00
#
_symmetry.space_group_name_H-M   'P 1'
#
loop_
_entity.id
_entity.type
_entity.pdbx_description
1 polymer ?
#
loop_
_entity_poly.entity_id
_entity_poly.type
_entity_poly.pdbx_seq_one_letter_code
_entity_poly.pdbx_strand_id
1 'polypeptide(L)'
;MILDTRYNDNSATLVTAIYDIGRGNWNNWKRSFLTYIQYFLHILKLNTKLIVFCEKSTEKFIRKEYGHLMHSNVVFMVKRFSKVEFYRYRQIIYNVIETDEFKENNTMLRNPEGFSVDYIILMNNKLSFLKEAIDVNVFNTSHFFWIDGGYGHGDEHIFQNVQGWTPSRLLALNKTVTFIQLHDTEMYKKYGLSLHKESIDPAFPGGFFGGHQSAVLELYHLYNKMFRSLLIENVLDDDQNVFLFCYFETPRLFNLVKGYYWHFIYVQPSKNLLQKEKWDVKYRKRERAGERERERERERERERERERERERERERERERERERERIQIRWKFFRWTNFIRCHSMVLTLVCMRLLRSNEPLPIPIPFGAPLKYH
;
A
#
# COMPACT_ATOMS: atom_id res chain seq x y z
N MET A 1 30.77 -20.58 35.96
CA MET A 1 30.95 -19.72 34.78
C MET A 1 31.35 -20.62 33.62
N ILE A 2 30.38 -21.20 32.91
CA ILE A 2 30.65 -22.03 31.74
C ILE A 2 30.79 -21.05 30.58
N LEU A 3 32.04 -20.82 30.16
CA LEU A 3 32.33 -20.12 28.92
C LEU A 3 31.83 -21.03 27.79
N ASP A 4 30.74 -20.65 27.14
CA ASP A 4 30.29 -21.30 25.91
C ASP A 4 31.30 -20.93 24.81
N THR A 5 32.28 -21.81 24.59
CA THR A 5 33.44 -21.65 23.70
C THR A 5 33.10 -21.83 22.21
N ARG A 6 31.83 -21.70 21.81
CA ARG A 6 31.38 -22.05 20.45
C ARG A 6 31.47 -20.93 19.40
N TYR A 7 31.91 -19.73 19.74
CA TYR A 7 32.02 -18.62 18.77
C TYR A 7 33.41 -17.98 18.82
N ASN A 8 34.15 -18.10 17.73
CA ASN A 8 35.58 -17.75 17.65
C ASN A 8 35.85 -16.31 17.21
N ASP A 9 34.83 -15.49 16.95
CA ASP A 9 35.01 -14.08 16.60
C ASP A 9 33.88 -13.22 17.19
N ASN A 10 34.22 -12.33 18.14
CA ASN A 10 33.30 -11.34 18.67
C ASN A 10 33.10 -10.22 17.63
N SER A 11 32.36 -10.53 16.58
CA SER A 11 32.06 -9.63 15.47
C SER A 11 30.61 -9.78 15.00
N ALA A 12 30.22 -8.94 14.04
CA ALA A 12 28.86 -8.81 13.57
C ALA A 12 28.70 -9.20 12.11
N THR A 13 27.55 -9.79 11.78
CA THR A 13 27.07 -9.99 10.41
C THR A 13 25.84 -9.11 10.16
N LEU A 14 25.87 -8.33 9.08
CA LEU A 14 24.69 -7.65 8.55
C LEU A 14 23.86 -8.62 7.71
N VAL A 15 22.55 -8.51 7.84
CA VAL A 15 21.57 -9.33 7.11
C VAL A 15 20.56 -8.40 6.46
N THR A 16 20.28 -8.63 5.19
CA THR A 16 19.30 -7.87 4.42
C THR A 16 18.55 -8.76 3.42
N ALA A 17 17.47 -8.24 2.84
CA ALA A 17 16.72 -8.93 1.81
C ALA A 17 16.30 -7.99 0.67
N ILE A 18 16.39 -8.48 -0.57
CA ILE A 18 16.03 -7.74 -1.79
C ILE A 18 15.05 -8.59 -2.61
N TYR A 19 13.77 -8.22 -2.55
CA TYR A 19 12.69 -8.86 -3.29
C TYR A 19 11.90 -7.84 -4.10
N ASP A 20 11.58 -8.16 -5.35
CA ASP A 20 10.63 -7.39 -6.14
C ASP A 20 9.21 -7.89 -5.87
N ILE A 21 8.47 -7.12 -5.07
CA ILE A 21 7.06 -7.37 -4.75
C ILE A 21 6.11 -6.56 -5.66
N GLY A 22 6.59 -6.09 -6.81
CA GLY A 22 5.77 -5.38 -7.80
C GLY A 22 5.48 -3.92 -7.42
N ARG A 23 6.26 -3.32 -6.51
CA ARG A 23 6.09 -1.94 -6.05
C ARG A 23 6.22 -0.88 -7.16
N GLY A 24 6.86 -1.23 -8.28
CA GLY A 24 6.91 -0.39 -9.48
C GLY A 24 5.55 -0.16 -10.14
N ASN A 25 4.55 -1.00 -9.86
CA ASN A 25 3.22 -0.97 -10.46
C ASN A 25 2.14 -0.39 -9.52
N TRP A 26 2.51 0.06 -8.32
CA TRP A 26 1.54 0.60 -7.37
C TRP A 26 1.09 2.02 -7.72
N ASN A 27 -0.15 2.36 -7.37
CA ASN A 27 -0.70 3.72 -7.54
C ASN A 27 -0.16 4.70 -6.50
N ASN A 28 0.02 4.23 -5.26
CA ASN A 28 0.65 4.95 -4.15
C ASN A 28 1.99 4.30 -3.81
N TRP A 29 2.87 5.05 -3.16
CA TRP A 29 4.15 4.53 -2.69
C TRP A 29 5.01 3.92 -3.79
N LYS A 30 4.81 4.27 -5.06
CA LYS A 30 5.52 3.67 -6.21
C LYS A 30 7.03 3.84 -6.06
N ARG A 31 7.74 2.72 -6.21
CA ARG A 31 9.21 2.68 -6.27
C ARG A 31 9.60 1.54 -7.18
N SER A 32 10.35 1.86 -8.25
CA SER A 32 10.83 0.83 -9.16
C SER A 32 11.83 -0.09 -8.45
N PHE A 33 11.92 -1.34 -8.89
CA PHE A 33 12.88 -2.28 -8.33
C PHE A 33 14.33 -1.83 -8.59
N LEU A 34 14.61 -1.27 -9.77
CA LEU A 34 15.93 -0.71 -10.08
C LEU A 34 16.30 0.45 -9.15
N THR A 35 15.36 1.33 -8.82
CA THR A 35 15.58 2.40 -7.84
C THR A 35 15.90 1.81 -6.47
N TYR A 36 15.21 0.75 -6.04
CA TYR A 36 15.51 0.08 -4.77
C TYR A 36 16.90 -0.57 -4.78
N ILE A 37 17.31 -1.18 -5.90
CA ILE A 37 18.67 -1.70 -6.07
C ILE A 37 19.71 -0.58 -5.94
N GLN A 38 19.47 0.61 -6.50
CA GLN A 38 20.41 1.74 -6.35
C GLN A 38 20.66 2.09 -4.88
N TYR A 39 19.61 2.10 -4.05
CA TYR A 39 19.76 2.30 -2.61
C TYR A 39 20.56 1.17 -1.95
N PHE A 40 20.29 -0.07 -2.34
CA PHE A 40 21.03 -1.23 -1.86
C PHE A 40 22.53 -1.18 -2.19
N LEU A 41 22.93 -0.54 -3.30
CA LEU A 41 24.35 -0.41 -3.65
C LEU A 41 25.15 0.34 -2.57
N HIS A 42 24.54 1.20 -1.75
CA HIS A 42 25.25 1.84 -0.64
C HIS A 42 25.68 0.82 0.43
N ILE A 43 24.85 -0.19 0.70
CA ILE A 43 25.13 -1.27 1.65
C ILE A 43 26.09 -2.28 1.02
N LEU A 44 25.88 -2.62 -0.25
CA LEU A 44 26.70 -3.59 -0.97
C LEU A 44 28.18 -3.20 -1.06
N LYS A 45 28.46 -1.89 -1.09
CA LYS A 45 29.81 -1.31 -1.13
C LYS A 45 30.52 -1.32 0.23
N LEU A 46 29.83 -1.65 1.33
CA LEU A 46 30.45 -1.68 2.66
C LEU A 46 31.35 -2.90 2.77
N ASN A 47 32.58 -2.69 3.25
CA ASN A 47 33.47 -3.77 3.64
C ASN A 47 33.03 -4.32 5.01
N THR A 48 31.98 -5.13 5.01
CA THR A 48 31.42 -5.79 6.19
C THR A 48 30.84 -7.15 5.82
N LYS A 49 30.72 -8.04 6.80
CA LYS A 49 30.14 -9.38 6.64
C LYS A 49 28.65 -9.21 6.32
N LEU A 50 28.24 -9.49 5.09
CA LEU A 50 26.89 -9.22 4.60
C LEU A 50 26.25 -10.48 4.04
N ILE A 51 25.06 -10.81 4.52
CA ILE A 51 24.19 -11.85 3.97
C ILE A 51 22.99 -11.18 3.29
N VAL A 52 22.74 -11.55 2.03
CA VAL A 52 21.68 -10.97 1.19
C VAL A 52 20.70 -12.06 0.76
N PHE A 53 19.47 -12.00 1.25
CA PHE A 53 18.38 -12.88 0.80
C PHE A 53 17.72 -12.30 -0.46
N CYS A 54 17.61 -13.08 -1.53
CA CYS A 54 16.93 -12.62 -2.75
C CYS A 54 16.53 -13.78 -3.68
N GLU A 55 15.75 -13.44 -4.71
CA GLU A 55 15.46 -14.35 -5.82
C GLU A 55 16.70 -14.63 -6.68
N LYS A 56 16.72 -15.80 -7.34
CA LYS A 56 17.84 -16.21 -8.22
C LYS A 56 18.10 -15.22 -9.36
N SER A 57 17.04 -14.62 -9.91
CA SER A 57 17.14 -13.59 -10.95
C SER A 57 17.82 -12.33 -10.43
N THR A 58 17.47 -11.89 -9.22
CA THR A 58 18.05 -10.73 -8.55
C THR A 58 19.53 -10.93 -8.28
N GLU A 59 19.93 -12.09 -7.73
CA GLU A 59 21.35 -12.41 -7.54
C GLU A 59 22.13 -12.34 -8.85
N LYS A 60 21.63 -13.03 -9.90
CA LYS A 60 22.28 -13.03 -11.22
C LYS A 60 22.44 -11.62 -11.77
N PHE A 61 21.42 -10.78 -11.65
CA PHE A 61 21.46 -9.40 -12.10
C PHE A 61 22.49 -8.58 -11.33
N ILE A 62 22.49 -8.62 -9.99
CA ILE A 62 23.43 -7.87 -9.16
C ILE A 62 24.87 -8.31 -9.42
N ARG A 63 25.12 -9.63 -9.50
CA ARG A 63 26.47 -10.15 -9.80
C ARG A 63 26.97 -9.70 -11.17
N LYS A 64 26.08 -9.67 -12.18
CA LYS A 64 26.44 -9.27 -13.53
C LYS A 64 26.73 -7.77 -13.62
N GLU A 65 25.82 -6.92 -13.14
CA GLU A 65 25.89 -5.47 -13.35
C GLU A 65 26.76 -4.77 -12.29
N TYR A 66 26.79 -5.29 -11.06
CA TYR A 66 27.40 -4.64 -9.90
C TYR A 66 28.42 -5.51 -9.17
N GLY A 67 28.80 -6.66 -9.73
CA GLY A 67 29.73 -7.59 -9.08
C GLY A 67 31.08 -6.97 -8.73
N HIS A 68 31.53 -6.00 -9.53
CA HIS A 68 32.77 -5.24 -9.32
C HIS A 68 32.74 -4.33 -8.08
N LEU A 69 31.56 -4.05 -7.52
CA LEU A 69 31.39 -3.25 -6.30
C LEU A 69 31.40 -4.11 -5.02
N MET A 70 31.29 -5.43 -5.15
CA MET A 70 31.11 -6.32 -4.01
C MET A 70 32.45 -6.73 -3.41
N HIS A 71 32.51 -6.76 -2.09
CA HIS A 71 33.61 -7.38 -1.37
C HIS A 71 33.42 -8.90 -1.26
N SER A 72 34.49 -9.63 -0.96
CA SER A 72 34.48 -11.10 -0.82
C SER A 72 33.67 -11.60 0.38
N ASN A 73 33.32 -10.72 1.32
CA ASN A 73 32.50 -10.97 2.51
C ASN A 73 30.99 -10.72 2.27
N VAL A 74 30.54 -10.76 1.01
CA VAL A 74 29.12 -10.74 0.63
C VAL A 74 28.66 -12.13 0.20
N VAL A 75 27.66 -12.68 0.88
CA VAL A 75 27.06 -13.98 0.58
C VAL A 75 25.59 -13.80 0.21
N PHE A 76 25.18 -14.35 -0.92
CA PHE A 76 23.79 -14.40 -1.34
C PHE A 76 23.13 -15.70 -0.89
N MET A 77 22.01 -15.58 -0.17
CA MET A 77 21.13 -16.70 0.15
C MET A 77 19.93 -16.68 -0.78
N VAL A 78 20.02 -17.47 -1.86
CA VAL A 78 18.96 -17.55 -2.87
C VAL A 78 17.73 -18.23 -2.29
N LYS A 79 16.63 -17.50 -2.20
CA LYS A 79 15.35 -17.99 -1.70
C LYS A 79 14.23 -17.40 -2.53
N ARG A 80 13.28 -18.26 -2.95
CA ARG A 80 12.07 -17.79 -3.61
C ARG A 80 11.18 -17.06 -2.61
N PHE A 81 10.52 -15.97 -3.02
CA PHE A 81 9.60 -15.23 -2.16
C PHE A 81 8.48 -16.13 -1.64
N SER A 82 7.96 -17.04 -2.47
CA SER A 82 7.00 -18.09 -2.05
C SER A 82 7.47 -19.06 -0.96
N LYS A 83 8.76 -19.00 -0.57
CA LYS A 83 9.39 -19.86 0.43
C LYS A 83 9.90 -19.10 1.65
N VAL A 84 9.63 -17.79 1.75
CA VAL A 84 9.88 -17.04 2.99
C VAL A 84 8.88 -17.48 4.06
N GLU A 85 9.26 -17.39 5.33
CA GLU A 85 8.53 -18.01 6.43
C GLU A 85 7.07 -17.55 6.52
N PHE A 86 6.83 -16.23 6.46
CA PHE A 86 5.49 -15.65 6.63
C PHE A 86 4.63 -15.78 5.37
N TYR A 87 5.17 -16.28 4.26
CA TYR A 87 4.36 -16.57 3.06
C TYR A 87 3.25 -17.58 3.35
N ARG A 88 3.42 -18.43 4.38
CA ARG A 88 2.39 -19.35 4.87
C ARG A 88 1.09 -18.65 5.30
N TYR A 89 1.15 -17.38 5.70
CA TYR A 89 0.00 -16.59 6.13
C TYR A 89 -0.66 -15.81 5.00
N ARG A 90 -0.15 -15.92 3.75
CA ARG A 90 -0.59 -15.08 2.63
C ARG A 90 -2.10 -15.04 2.42
N GLN A 91 -2.76 -16.20 2.45
CA GLN A 91 -4.21 -16.26 2.27
C GLN A 91 -4.97 -15.68 3.46
N ILE A 92 -4.47 -15.89 4.68
CA ILE A 92 -5.10 -15.36 5.90
C ILE A 92 -4.97 -13.83 5.90
N ILE A 93 -3.78 -13.30 5.58
CA ILE A 93 -3.53 -11.86 5.47
C ILE A 93 -4.47 -11.24 4.43
N TYR A 94 -4.60 -11.86 3.25
CA TYR A 94 -5.54 -11.41 2.23
C TYR A 94 -6.97 -11.36 2.75
N ASN A 95 -7.43 -12.42 3.43
CA ASN A 95 -8.79 -12.47 3.96
C ASN A 95 -9.05 -11.36 4.99
N VAL A 96 -8.10 -11.08 5.89
CA VAL A 96 -8.23 -10.03 6.92
C VAL A 96 -8.31 -8.65 6.27
N ILE A 97 -7.42 -8.33 5.31
CA ILE A 97 -7.42 -7.04 4.60
C ILE A 97 -8.78 -6.79 3.93
N GLU A 98 -9.46 -7.84 3.46
CA GLU A 98 -10.75 -7.71 2.81
C GLU A 98 -11.94 -7.51 3.75
N THR A 99 -11.79 -7.74 5.07
CA THR A 99 -12.88 -7.58 6.04
C THR A 99 -13.30 -6.12 6.24
N ASP A 100 -14.59 -5.92 6.52
CA ASP A 100 -15.12 -4.60 6.89
C ASP A 100 -14.49 -4.10 8.20
N GLU A 101 -14.25 -5.01 9.15
CA GLU A 101 -13.59 -4.69 10.43
C GLU A 101 -12.20 -4.07 10.23
N PHE A 102 -11.37 -4.64 9.35
CA PHE A 102 -10.05 -4.08 9.06
C PHE A 102 -10.14 -2.72 8.35
N LYS A 103 -11.13 -2.55 7.46
CA LYS A 103 -11.34 -1.32 6.68
C LYS A 103 -11.97 -0.19 7.50
N GLU A 104 -12.80 -0.51 8.48
CA GLU A 104 -13.55 0.46 9.26
C GLU A 104 -12.62 1.33 10.13
N ASN A 105 -12.78 2.65 10.02
CA ASN A 105 -12.01 3.68 10.72
C ASN A 105 -10.48 3.55 10.55
N ASN A 106 -10.03 2.87 9.48
CA ASN A 106 -8.62 2.67 9.23
C ASN A 106 -8.05 3.79 8.35
N THR A 107 -7.22 4.64 8.94
CA THR A 107 -6.58 5.75 8.22
C THR A 107 -5.38 5.33 7.37
N MET A 108 -4.95 4.08 7.51
CA MET A 108 -3.74 3.50 6.90
C MET A 108 -4.01 2.71 5.61
N LEU A 109 -5.27 2.65 5.13
CA LEU A 109 -5.66 1.86 3.94
C LEU A 109 -4.93 2.25 2.64
N ARG A 110 -4.32 3.44 2.59
CA ARG A 110 -3.54 3.90 1.43
C ARG A 110 -2.06 3.59 1.53
N ASN A 111 -1.61 3.14 2.70
CA ASN A 111 -0.24 2.74 2.94
C ASN A 111 -0.02 1.28 2.57
N PRO A 112 1.22 0.85 2.30
CA PRO A 112 1.51 -0.52 1.87
C PRO A 112 0.95 -1.60 2.81
N GLU A 113 0.98 -1.37 4.13
CA GLU A 113 0.40 -2.21 5.17
C GLU A 113 -1.13 -2.35 5.07
N GLY A 114 -1.82 -1.39 4.46
CA GLY A 114 -3.27 -1.41 4.30
C GLY A 114 -3.78 -2.13 3.05
N PHE A 115 -2.92 -2.43 2.06
CA PHE A 115 -3.37 -3.03 0.79
C PHE A 115 -2.45 -4.10 0.20
N SER A 116 -1.19 -4.20 0.61
CA SER A 116 -0.21 -5.07 -0.04
C SER A 116 0.13 -6.27 0.83
N VAL A 117 -0.50 -7.41 0.53
CA VAL A 117 -0.23 -8.69 1.19
C VAL A 117 1.26 -9.06 1.14
N ASP A 118 1.89 -8.91 -0.02
CA ASP A 118 3.29 -9.28 -0.20
C ASP A 118 4.25 -8.28 0.51
N TYR A 119 3.83 -7.02 0.73
CA TYR A 119 4.58 -6.08 1.59
C TYR A 119 4.55 -6.52 3.05
N ILE A 120 3.36 -6.82 3.59
CA ILE A 120 3.19 -7.29 4.98
C ILE A 120 4.02 -8.55 5.21
N ILE A 121 3.98 -9.50 4.28
CA ILE A 121 4.82 -10.70 4.33
C ILE A 121 6.30 -10.31 4.38
N LEU A 122 6.78 -9.49 3.45
CA LEU A 122 8.20 -9.15 3.38
C LEU A 122 8.69 -8.44 4.65
N MET A 123 7.93 -7.46 5.16
CA MET A 123 8.29 -6.70 6.36
C MET A 123 8.34 -7.59 7.60
N ASN A 124 7.37 -8.49 7.77
CA ASN A 124 7.31 -9.38 8.93
C ASN A 124 8.31 -10.55 8.87
N ASN A 125 9.06 -10.75 7.75
CA ASN A 125 10.11 -11.79 7.66
C ASN A 125 11.50 -11.36 8.15
N LYS A 126 11.72 -10.10 8.56
CA LYS A 126 13.07 -9.60 8.89
C LYS A 126 13.78 -10.44 9.95
N LEU A 127 13.08 -10.83 11.01
CA LEU A 127 13.60 -11.73 12.04
C LEU A 127 13.79 -13.17 11.55
N SER A 128 12.97 -13.63 10.61
CA SER A 128 13.14 -14.95 9.98
C SER A 128 14.45 -15.03 9.18
N PHE A 129 14.75 -13.99 8.41
CA PHE A 129 16.03 -13.88 7.71
C PHE A 129 17.22 -13.85 8.67
N LEU A 130 17.11 -13.11 9.79
CA LEU A 130 18.13 -13.13 10.84
C LEU A 130 18.31 -14.52 11.44
N LYS A 131 17.21 -15.21 11.76
CA LYS A 131 17.24 -16.58 12.29
C LYS A 131 17.93 -17.54 11.34
N GLU A 132 17.61 -17.50 10.05
CA GLU A 132 18.26 -18.34 9.04
C GLU A 132 19.75 -18.01 8.87
N ALA A 133 20.11 -16.73 8.91
CA ALA A 133 21.50 -16.30 8.89
C ALA A 133 22.27 -16.82 10.13
N ILE A 134 21.63 -16.84 11.30
CA ILE A 134 22.18 -17.41 12.54
C ILE A 134 22.36 -18.93 12.41
N ASP A 135 21.39 -19.65 11.85
CA ASP A 135 21.49 -21.11 11.70
C ASP A 135 22.67 -21.52 10.82
N VAL A 136 22.88 -20.80 9.71
CA VAL A 136 23.94 -21.12 8.74
C VAL A 136 25.28 -20.56 9.22
N ASN A 137 25.29 -19.36 9.80
CA ASN A 137 26.45 -18.65 10.35
C ASN A 137 27.72 -18.76 9.49
N VAL A 138 27.62 -18.47 8.19
CA VAL A 138 28.73 -18.62 7.22
C VAL A 138 30.02 -17.87 7.61
N PHE A 139 29.90 -16.83 8.43
CA PHE A 139 31.03 -16.00 8.88
C PHE A 139 31.47 -16.27 10.33
N ASN A 140 30.88 -17.27 11.00
CA ASN A 140 31.16 -17.64 12.39
C ASN A 140 31.14 -16.46 13.37
N THR A 141 30.11 -15.62 13.28
CA THR A 141 29.92 -14.42 14.12
C THR A 141 28.98 -14.69 15.29
N SER A 142 29.08 -13.88 16.34
CA SER A 142 28.19 -13.96 17.52
C SER A 142 26.99 -13.01 17.45
N HIS A 143 27.09 -11.92 16.67
CA HIS A 143 26.05 -10.89 16.57
C HIS A 143 25.50 -10.74 15.15
N PHE A 144 24.20 -10.51 15.06
CA PHE A 144 23.47 -10.40 13.79
C PHE A 144 22.56 -9.19 13.82
N PHE A 145 22.61 -8.40 12.74
CA PHE A 145 21.85 -7.16 12.62
C PHE A 145 21.13 -7.08 11.28
N TRP A 146 19.85 -6.75 11.36
CA TRP A 146 19.05 -6.42 10.19
C TRP A 146 19.43 -5.02 9.70
N ILE A 147 19.56 -4.87 8.39
CA ILE A 147 19.61 -3.59 7.70
C ILE A 147 18.70 -3.65 6.47
N ASP A 148 17.73 -2.74 6.34
CA ASP A 148 16.86 -2.71 5.16
C ASP A 148 17.68 -2.48 3.89
N GLY A 149 17.34 -3.15 2.79
CA GLY A 149 18.05 -2.98 1.52
C GLY A 149 18.04 -1.54 0.99
N GLY A 150 17.04 -0.74 1.37
CA GLY A 150 16.95 0.68 1.04
C GLY A 150 17.40 1.60 2.17
N TYR A 151 18.13 1.11 3.17
CA TYR A 151 18.57 1.95 4.29
C TYR A 151 19.38 3.15 3.80
N GLY A 152 19.06 4.35 4.28
CA GLY A 152 19.73 5.59 3.89
C GLY A 152 19.24 6.23 2.58
N HIS A 153 18.19 5.72 1.94
CA HIS A 153 17.67 6.31 0.70
C HIS A 153 17.19 7.77 0.81
N GLY A 154 16.91 8.25 2.02
CA GLY A 154 16.56 9.64 2.30
C GLY A 154 17.74 10.53 2.71
N ASP A 155 18.93 9.96 2.92
CA ASP A 155 20.15 10.66 3.34
C ASP A 155 21.40 9.88 2.89
N GLU A 156 21.83 10.12 1.66
CA GLU A 156 23.01 9.48 1.06
C GLU A 156 24.31 9.79 1.82
N HIS A 157 24.32 10.80 2.70
CA HIS A 157 25.49 11.19 3.48
C HIS A 157 25.84 10.19 4.59
N ILE A 158 24.95 9.25 4.90
CA ILE A 158 25.14 8.30 6.02
C ILE A 158 26.27 7.32 5.75
N PHE A 159 26.44 6.93 4.50
CA PHE A 159 27.53 6.05 4.08
C PHE A 159 28.73 6.83 3.52
N GLN A 160 28.66 8.17 3.50
CA GLN A 160 29.82 8.97 3.09
C GLN A 160 30.95 8.79 4.11
N ASN A 161 32.11 8.36 3.60
CA ASN A 161 33.31 8.01 4.37
C ASN A 161 33.17 6.77 5.26
N VAL A 162 32.16 5.93 5.02
CA VAL A 162 31.99 4.63 5.70
C VAL A 162 32.55 3.54 4.81
N GLN A 163 33.78 3.12 5.09
CA GLN A 163 34.38 2.00 4.35
C GLN A 163 33.91 0.65 4.87
N GLY A 164 33.61 0.54 6.16
CA GLY A 164 33.16 -0.70 6.80
C GLY A 164 32.44 -0.40 8.11
N TRP A 165 31.86 -1.44 8.71
CA TRP A 165 31.07 -1.32 9.93
C TRP A 165 31.51 -2.33 10.98
N THR A 166 31.95 -1.82 12.13
CA THR A 166 32.38 -2.61 13.30
C THR A 166 31.75 -2.02 14.56
N PRO A 167 30.66 -2.61 15.08
CA PRO A 167 29.88 -2.00 16.15
C PRO A 167 30.37 -2.38 17.55
N SER A 168 31.62 -2.02 17.92
CA SER A 168 32.28 -2.50 19.16
C SER A 168 31.44 -2.31 20.43
N ARG A 169 30.64 -1.25 20.53
CA ARG A 169 29.74 -1.02 21.68
C ARG A 169 28.56 -1.98 21.72
N LEU A 170 28.01 -2.35 20.56
CA LEU A 170 26.90 -3.30 20.48
C LEU A 170 27.38 -4.74 20.68
N LEU A 171 28.63 -5.04 20.32
CA LEU A 171 29.26 -6.35 20.54
C LEU A 171 29.49 -6.70 22.02
N ALA A 172 29.27 -5.74 22.94
CA ALA A 172 29.29 -5.98 24.38
C ALA A 172 27.92 -6.40 24.93
N LEU A 173 26.85 -6.31 24.14
CA LEU A 173 25.47 -6.53 24.57
C LEU A 173 24.97 -7.92 24.18
N ASN A 174 25.06 -8.87 25.11
CA ASN A 174 24.78 -10.27 24.81
C ASN A 174 23.34 -10.74 25.12
N LYS A 175 22.56 -9.93 25.83
CA LYS A 175 21.24 -10.31 26.38
C LYS A 175 20.07 -9.55 25.78
N THR A 176 20.34 -8.57 24.91
CA THR A 176 19.32 -7.67 24.38
C THR A 176 19.46 -7.52 22.88
N VAL A 177 18.35 -7.19 22.22
CA VAL A 177 18.31 -6.74 20.84
C VAL A 177 18.25 -5.21 20.85
N THR A 178 19.18 -4.58 20.14
CA THR A 178 19.26 -3.13 20.05
C THR A 178 18.32 -2.62 18.96
N PHE A 179 17.50 -1.63 19.31
CA PHE A 179 16.60 -0.92 18.41
C PHE A 179 16.87 0.58 18.43
N ILE A 180 16.66 1.24 17.30
CA ILE A 180 16.57 2.70 17.25
C ILE A 180 15.19 3.11 17.78
N GLN A 181 15.17 4.02 18.76
CA GLN A 181 13.96 4.64 19.28
C GLN A 181 13.78 6.03 18.68
N LEU A 182 12.68 6.23 17.96
CA LEU A 182 12.28 7.54 17.41
C LEU A 182 11.42 8.34 18.39
N HIS A 183 10.51 7.64 19.07
CA HIS A 183 9.50 8.24 19.93
C HIS A 183 9.37 7.46 21.23
N ASP A 184 8.86 8.12 22.28
CA ASP A 184 8.62 7.48 23.57
C ASP A 184 7.57 6.37 23.41
N THR A 185 7.89 5.15 23.83
CA THR A 185 7.01 3.99 23.69
C THR A 185 5.72 4.13 24.51
N GLU A 186 5.74 4.92 25.60
CA GLU A 186 4.56 5.10 26.46
C GLU A 186 3.39 5.78 25.74
N MET A 187 3.66 6.66 24.76
CA MET A 187 2.60 7.39 24.06
C MET A 187 1.69 6.49 23.22
N TYR A 188 2.13 5.26 22.93
CA TYR A 188 1.42 4.32 22.07
C TYR A 188 0.46 3.42 22.84
N LYS A 189 0.63 3.25 24.16
CA LYS A 189 -0.19 2.35 24.97
C LYS A 189 -1.68 2.69 24.91
N LYS A 190 -2.02 3.97 24.75
CA LYS A 190 -3.41 4.45 24.67
C LYS A 190 -4.18 3.93 23.45
N TYR A 191 -3.50 3.51 22.39
CA TYR A 191 -4.16 2.99 21.18
C TYR A 191 -4.49 1.49 21.29
N GLY A 192 -3.81 0.74 22.17
CA GLY A 192 -4.02 -0.70 22.28
C GLY A 192 -3.92 -1.39 20.91
N LEU A 193 -4.90 -2.25 20.60
CA LEU A 193 -4.97 -2.96 19.31
C LEU A 193 -5.34 -2.07 18.12
N SER A 194 -5.95 -0.89 18.34
CA SER A 194 -6.33 0.01 17.24
C SER A 194 -5.14 0.72 16.62
N LEU A 195 -3.93 0.56 17.16
CA LEU A 195 -2.71 1.20 16.68
C LEU A 195 -2.49 1.01 15.17
N HIS A 196 -2.81 -0.17 14.63
CA HIS A 196 -2.65 -0.48 13.20
C HIS A 196 -3.55 0.33 12.26
N LYS A 197 -4.51 1.07 12.81
CA LYS A 197 -5.44 1.94 12.07
C LYS A 197 -5.01 3.40 12.07
N GLU A 198 -3.97 3.75 12.83
CA GLU A 198 -3.62 5.12 13.15
C GLU A 198 -2.42 5.60 12.32
N SER A 199 -2.61 6.70 11.59
CA SER A 199 -1.53 7.40 10.87
C SER A 199 -0.63 8.21 11.81
N ILE A 200 0.15 7.50 12.63
CA ILE A 200 1.11 8.07 13.56
C ILE A 200 2.55 7.65 13.22
N ASP A 201 3.52 8.49 13.59
CA ASP A 201 4.93 8.12 13.45
C ASP A 201 5.22 6.90 14.35
N PRO A 202 6.02 5.91 13.89
CA PRO A 202 6.30 4.67 14.60
C PRO A 202 7.34 4.86 15.71
N ALA A 203 7.26 4.06 16.77
CA ALA A 203 8.24 4.08 17.86
C ALA A 203 9.64 3.64 17.38
N PHE A 204 9.68 2.66 16.47
CA PHE A 204 10.89 2.05 15.91
C PHE A 204 10.86 2.14 14.37
N PRO A 205 11.96 2.49 13.68
CA PRO A 205 11.95 2.73 12.23
C PRO A 205 11.95 1.45 11.36
N GLY A 206 12.09 0.26 11.93
CA GLY A 206 12.13 -1.03 11.19
C GLY A 206 13.33 -1.23 10.24
N GLY A 207 14.15 -0.19 10.03
CA GLY A 207 15.26 -0.21 9.07
C GLY A 207 16.56 -0.81 9.61
N PHE A 208 16.79 -0.77 10.91
CA PHE A 208 17.98 -1.32 11.54
C PHE A 208 17.70 -1.79 12.98
N PHE A 209 18.07 -3.02 13.30
CA PHE A 209 18.01 -3.59 14.65
C PHE A 209 18.86 -4.86 14.73
N GLY A 210 19.24 -5.31 15.93
CA GLY A 210 19.96 -6.57 16.08
C GLY A 210 20.74 -6.70 17.38
N GLY A 211 21.44 -7.81 17.55
CA GLY A 211 22.17 -8.09 18.78
C GLY A 211 22.82 -9.46 18.75
N HIS A 212 23.20 -9.97 19.92
CA HIS A 212 23.73 -11.31 20.04
C HIS A 212 22.70 -12.36 19.62
N GLN A 213 23.15 -13.40 18.91
CA GLN A 213 22.27 -14.41 18.31
C GLN A 213 21.24 -15.00 19.28
N SER A 214 21.59 -15.23 20.55
CA SER A 214 20.65 -15.77 21.54
C SER A 214 19.47 -14.82 21.81
N ALA A 215 19.73 -13.51 21.93
CA ALA A 215 18.69 -12.51 22.13
C ALA A 215 17.84 -12.33 20.86
N VAL A 216 18.46 -12.40 19.69
CA VAL A 216 17.75 -12.34 18.39
C VAL A 216 16.83 -13.56 18.23
N LEU A 217 17.28 -14.77 18.60
CA LEU A 217 16.46 -15.98 18.58
C LEU A 217 15.30 -15.93 19.59
N GLU A 218 15.54 -15.41 20.80
CA GLU A 218 14.47 -15.19 21.78
C GLU A 218 13.41 -14.21 21.23
N LEU A 219 13.86 -13.11 20.62
CA LEU A 219 12.96 -12.14 20.01
C LEU A 219 12.21 -12.72 18.81
N TYR A 220 12.86 -13.56 17.99
CA TYR A 220 12.21 -14.26 16.88
C TYR A 220 11.03 -15.12 17.35
N HIS A 221 11.18 -15.85 18.46
CA HIS A 221 10.10 -16.66 19.02
C HIS A 221 8.97 -15.81 19.59
N LEU A 222 9.31 -14.75 20.34
CA LEU A 222 8.35 -13.78 20.86
C LEU A 222 7.55 -13.12 19.73
N TYR A 223 8.24 -12.69 18.68
CA TYR A 223 7.63 -12.04 17.51
C TYR A 223 6.66 -12.96 16.77
N ASN A 224 7.04 -14.22 16.53
CA ASN A 224 6.15 -15.19 15.90
C ASN A 224 4.92 -15.51 16.76
N LYS A 225 5.05 -15.53 18.09
CA LYS A 225 3.90 -15.62 19.01
C LYS A 225 3.01 -14.39 18.84
N MET A 226 3.59 -13.20 18.95
CA MET A 226 2.87 -11.93 18.90
C MET A 226 2.13 -11.72 17.56
N PHE A 227 2.81 -11.93 16.44
CA PHE A 227 2.20 -11.82 15.11
C PHE A 227 0.99 -12.74 14.95
N ARG A 228 1.08 -14.00 15.40
CA ARG A 228 -0.06 -14.94 15.34
C ARG A 228 -1.21 -14.50 16.24
N SER A 229 -0.92 -14.00 17.43
CA SER A 229 -1.95 -13.45 18.32
C SER A 229 -2.67 -12.25 17.69
N LEU A 230 -1.93 -11.30 17.11
CA LEU A 230 -2.51 -10.15 16.42
C LEU A 230 -3.35 -10.58 15.20
N LEU A 231 -2.85 -11.55 14.43
CA LEU A 231 -3.55 -12.07 13.26
C LEU A 231 -4.90 -12.73 13.61
N ILE A 232 -4.99 -13.40 14.77
CA ILE A 232 -6.26 -13.99 15.27
C ILE A 232 -7.28 -12.89 15.61
N GLU A 233 -6.80 -11.75 16.11
CA GLU A 233 -7.61 -10.57 16.43
C GLU A 233 -7.86 -9.67 15.20
N ASN A 234 -7.61 -10.15 13.98
CA ASN A 234 -7.70 -9.38 12.73
C ASN A 234 -6.84 -8.09 12.72
N VAL A 235 -5.80 -8.02 13.56
CA VAL A 235 -4.84 -6.92 13.60
C VAL A 235 -3.68 -7.23 12.67
N LEU A 236 -3.52 -6.42 11.63
CA LEU A 236 -2.45 -6.54 10.65
C LEU A 236 -1.70 -5.23 10.49
N ASP A 237 -0.37 -5.34 10.44
CA ASP A 237 0.52 -4.21 10.24
C ASP A 237 1.89 -4.67 9.72
N ASP A 238 2.78 -3.70 9.50
CA ASP A 238 4.19 -3.95 9.26
C ASP A 238 4.94 -4.36 10.54
N ASP A 239 6.25 -4.57 10.39
CA ASP A 239 7.08 -5.05 11.48
C ASP A 239 7.21 -4.09 12.66
N GLN A 240 7.08 -2.78 12.43
CA GLN A 240 7.34 -1.73 13.40
C GLN A 240 6.38 -1.85 14.59
N ASN A 241 5.09 -2.03 14.31
CA ASN A 241 4.07 -2.14 15.34
C ASN A 241 4.09 -3.52 16.04
N VAL A 242 4.40 -4.59 15.31
CA VAL A 242 4.60 -5.92 15.94
C VAL A 242 5.79 -5.90 16.92
N PHE A 243 6.89 -5.23 16.57
CA PHE A 243 8.01 -5.02 17.50
C PHE A 243 7.62 -4.22 18.74
N LEU A 244 6.75 -3.22 18.58
CA LEU A 244 6.25 -2.44 19.72
C LEU A 244 5.41 -3.28 20.68
N PHE A 245 4.54 -4.16 20.17
CA PHE A 245 3.83 -5.11 21.02
C PHE A 245 4.76 -6.11 21.70
N CYS A 246 5.80 -6.59 21.01
CA CYS A 246 6.84 -7.42 21.63
C CYS A 246 7.58 -6.67 22.75
N TYR A 247 7.85 -5.38 22.56
CA TYR A 247 8.45 -4.53 23.59
C TYR A 247 7.54 -4.41 24.82
N PHE A 248 6.23 -4.23 24.64
CA PHE A 248 5.29 -4.19 25.77
C PHE A 248 5.22 -5.51 26.55
N GLU A 249 5.29 -6.65 25.87
CA GLU A 249 5.29 -7.98 26.50
C GLU A 249 6.61 -8.28 27.23
N THR A 250 7.77 -7.95 26.64
CA THR A 250 9.08 -8.27 27.22
C THR A 250 10.08 -7.12 27.05
N PRO A 251 9.92 -6.00 27.80
CA PRO A 251 10.78 -4.83 27.65
C PRO A 251 12.26 -5.12 27.88
N ARG A 252 12.57 -6.06 28.79
CA ARG A 252 13.94 -6.47 29.17
C ARG A 252 14.78 -7.01 28.00
N LEU A 253 14.13 -7.47 26.93
CA LEU A 253 14.81 -8.00 25.74
C LEU A 253 15.30 -6.88 24.80
N PHE A 254 14.86 -5.64 25.02
CA PHE A 254 15.12 -4.51 24.14
C PHE A 254 16.13 -3.55 24.76
N ASN A 255 17.15 -3.20 23.99
CA ASN A 255 18.04 -2.08 24.27
C ASN A 255 17.69 -0.91 23.33
N LEU A 256 17.05 0.12 23.86
CA LEU A 256 16.58 1.25 23.06
C LEU A 256 17.66 2.34 22.98
N VAL A 257 18.05 2.71 21.76
CA VAL A 257 18.99 3.80 21.49
C VAL A 257 18.22 4.93 20.80
N LYS A 258 18.14 6.09 21.45
CA LYS A 258 17.51 7.27 20.84
C LYS A 258 18.24 7.66 19.55
N GLY A 259 17.48 7.89 18.48
CA GLY A 259 18.04 8.25 17.18
C GLY A 259 16.99 8.71 16.18
N TYR A 260 17.35 8.63 14.91
CA TYR A 260 16.51 9.01 13.76
C TYR A 260 16.39 7.83 12.78
N TYR A 261 15.53 7.95 11.77
CA TYR A 261 15.16 6.85 10.85
C TYR A 261 16.34 6.13 10.21
N TRP A 262 17.36 6.89 9.85
CA TRP A 262 18.55 6.38 9.18
C TRP A 262 19.76 6.34 10.10
N HIS A 263 19.53 6.40 11.42
CA HIS A 263 20.61 6.45 12.39
C HIS A 263 21.38 5.13 12.39
N PHE A 264 22.46 5.08 11.61
CA PHE A 264 23.28 3.90 11.50
C PHE A 264 24.17 3.80 12.73
N ILE A 265 23.74 2.99 13.70
CA ILE A 265 24.29 3.00 15.05
C ILE A 265 25.77 2.55 14.99
N TYR A 266 26.66 3.54 15.19
CA TYR A 266 28.12 3.47 15.36
C TYR A 266 29.01 3.33 14.13
N VAL A 267 28.78 4.16 13.11
CA VAL A 267 29.87 4.66 12.26
C VAL A 267 30.43 5.95 12.88
N GLN A 268 31.49 5.83 13.69
CA GLN A 268 32.26 6.91 14.34
C GLN A 268 31.45 8.03 15.06
N PRO A 269 32.00 8.68 16.11
CA PRO A 269 31.26 9.73 16.81
C PRO A 269 31.19 11.01 15.94
N SER A 270 30.15 11.18 15.12
CA SER A 270 29.88 12.48 14.51
C SER A 270 29.29 13.41 15.58
N LYS A 271 29.99 14.52 15.88
CA LYS A 271 29.72 15.44 17.00
C LYS A 271 28.37 16.19 16.97
N ASN A 272 27.53 16.06 15.93
CA ASN A 272 26.33 16.88 15.77
C ASN A 272 25.06 16.06 15.50
N LEU A 273 24.44 15.50 16.54
CA LEU A 273 23.12 14.85 16.48
C LEU A 273 21.99 15.88 16.26
N LEU A 274 22.08 17.07 16.86
CA LEU A 274 21.05 18.11 16.84
C LEU A 274 20.82 18.76 15.46
N GLN A 275 21.84 18.82 14.60
CA GLN A 275 21.67 19.35 13.24
C GLN A 275 20.98 18.34 12.31
N LYS A 276 21.22 17.03 12.52
CA LYS A 276 20.62 15.96 11.70
C LYS A 276 19.12 15.79 11.99
N GLU A 277 18.70 15.85 13.25
CA GLU A 277 17.28 15.82 13.63
C GLU A 277 16.44 16.92 12.94
N LYS A 278 17.01 18.12 12.78
CA LYS A 278 16.34 19.24 12.07
C LYS A 278 16.17 18.97 10.56
N TRP A 279 17.13 18.30 9.93
CA TRP A 279 17.05 17.92 8.52
C TRP A 279 15.98 16.83 8.29
N ASP A 280 15.89 15.83 9.17
CA ASP A 280 14.88 14.76 9.07
C ASP A 280 13.45 15.26 9.28
N VAL A 281 13.24 16.17 10.22
CA VAL A 281 11.92 16.82 10.39
C VAL A 281 11.55 17.61 9.12
N LYS A 282 12.51 18.30 8.51
CA LYS A 282 12.30 19.07 7.27
C LYS A 282 12.01 18.17 6.07
N TYR A 283 12.72 17.06 5.93
CA TYR A 283 12.50 16.07 4.87
C TYR A 283 11.10 15.43 5.00
N ARG A 284 10.71 14.99 6.20
CA ARG A 284 9.36 14.45 6.48
C ARG A 284 8.26 15.45 6.16
N LYS A 285 8.45 16.73 6.51
CA LYS A 285 7.49 17.78 6.13
C LYS A 285 7.37 17.90 4.61
N ARG A 286 8.46 17.74 3.86
CA ARG A 286 8.44 17.78 2.39
C ARG A 286 7.78 16.55 1.77
N GLU A 287 8.08 15.34 2.26
CA GLU A 287 7.41 14.12 1.77
C GLU A 287 5.91 14.15 2.06
N ARG A 288 5.52 14.44 3.31
CA ARG A 288 4.09 14.57 3.68
C ARG A 288 3.40 15.70 2.92
N ALA A 289 4.07 16.82 2.65
CA ALA A 289 3.51 17.90 1.86
C ALA A 289 3.33 17.49 0.39
N GLY A 290 4.34 16.86 -0.22
CA GLY A 290 4.26 16.37 -1.59
C GLY A 290 3.23 15.24 -1.75
N GLU A 291 2.99 14.46 -0.71
CA GLU A 291 1.94 13.43 -0.68
C GLU A 291 0.54 14.04 -0.59
N ARG A 292 0.33 15.01 0.31
CA ARG A 292 -0.93 15.78 0.40
C ARG A 292 -1.24 16.54 -0.89
N GLU A 293 -0.23 17.03 -1.58
CA GLU A 293 -0.38 17.72 -2.86
C GLU A 293 -0.82 16.77 -3.97
N ARG A 294 -0.16 15.60 -4.07
CA ARG A 294 -0.57 14.51 -5.00
C ARG A 294 -1.97 13.98 -4.67
N GLU A 295 -2.35 13.94 -3.40
CA GLU A 295 -3.69 13.54 -2.97
C GLU A 295 -4.76 14.53 -3.44
N ARG A 296 -4.53 15.83 -3.23
CA ARG A 296 -5.42 16.90 -3.70
C ARG A 296 -5.57 16.88 -5.22
N GLU A 297 -4.49 16.60 -5.94
CA GLU A 297 -4.52 16.52 -7.40
C GLU A 297 -5.40 15.37 -7.89
N ARG A 298 -5.31 14.20 -7.26
CA ARG A 298 -6.14 13.03 -7.58
C ARG A 298 -7.60 13.21 -7.16
N GLU A 299 -7.86 13.91 -6.06
CA GLU A 299 -9.21 14.25 -5.64
C GLU A 299 -9.88 15.16 -6.67
N ARG A 300 -9.16 16.18 -7.16
CA ARG A 300 -9.62 17.03 -8.28
C ARG A 300 -9.85 16.23 -9.55
N GLU A 301 -9.02 15.23 -9.84
CA GLU A 301 -9.18 14.39 -11.02
C GLU A 301 -10.44 13.52 -10.93
N ARG A 302 -10.71 12.91 -9.77
CA ARG A 302 -11.95 12.17 -9.51
C ARG A 302 -13.19 13.05 -9.57
N GLU A 303 -13.08 14.29 -9.09
CA GLU A 303 -14.17 15.26 -9.15
C GLU A 303 -14.50 15.63 -10.61
N ARG A 304 -13.49 15.88 -11.44
CA ARG A 304 -13.66 16.09 -12.89
C ARG A 304 -14.26 14.88 -13.59
N GLU A 305 -13.90 13.67 -13.17
CA GLU A 305 -14.45 12.44 -13.75
C GLU A 305 -15.95 12.27 -13.41
N ARG A 306 -16.32 12.52 -12.15
CA ARG A 306 -17.73 12.54 -11.73
C ARG A 306 -18.54 13.62 -12.45
N GLU A 307 -17.93 14.78 -12.70
CA GLU A 307 -18.59 15.87 -13.44
C GLU A 307 -18.87 15.48 -14.90
N ARG A 308 -17.88 14.87 -15.58
CA ARG A 308 -18.06 14.32 -16.93
C ARG A 308 -19.12 13.21 -16.97
N GLU A 309 -19.21 12.39 -15.94
CA GLU A 309 -20.21 11.33 -15.85
C GLU A 309 -21.64 11.90 -15.70
N ARG A 310 -21.82 12.91 -14.84
CA ARG A 310 -23.10 13.65 -14.72
C ARG A 310 -23.49 14.34 -16.02
N GLU A 311 -22.53 14.88 -16.76
CA GLU A 311 -22.78 15.53 -18.04
C GLU A 311 -23.26 14.52 -19.10
N ARG A 312 -22.60 13.36 -19.19
CA ARG A 312 -23.05 12.25 -20.06
C ARG A 312 -24.44 11.74 -19.68
N GLU A 313 -24.76 11.70 -18.38
CA GLU A 313 -26.08 11.27 -17.91
C GLU A 313 -27.19 12.26 -18.32
N ARG A 314 -26.95 13.57 -18.17
CA ARG A 314 -27.85 14.62 -18.66
C ARG A 314 -28.04 14.56 -20.18
N GLU A 315 -26.99 14.25 -20.92
CA GLU A 315 -27.06 14.12 -22.38
C GLU A 315 -27.92 12.92 -22.79
N ARG A 316 -27.75 11.76 -22.13
CA ARG A 316 -28.62 10.58 -22.33
C ARG A 316 -30.08 10.89 -21.98
N GLU A 317 -30.33 11.67 -20.94
CA GLU A 317 -31.69 12.05 -20.53
C GLU A 317 -32.37 12.93 -21.58
N ARG A 318 -31.66 13.94 -22.11
CA ARG A 318 -32.13 14.77 -23.24
C ARG A 318 -32.40 13.94 -24.49
N GLU A 319 -31.58 12.91 -24.75
CA GLU A 319 -31.77 12.02 -25.90
C GLU A 319 -33.04 11.17 -25.75
N ARG A 320 -33.29 10.61 -24.55
CA ARG A 320 -34.54 9.89 -24.23
C ARG A 320 -35.76 10.80 -24.36
N GLU A 321 -35.64 12.07 -23.98
CA GLU A 321 -36.73 13.05 -24.08
C GLU A 321 -37.08 13.34 -25.56
N ARG A 322 -36.06 13.56 -26.42
CA ARG A 322 -36.26 13.67 -27.87
C ARG A 322 -36.85 12.41 -28.48
N GLU A 323 -36.46 11.23 -28.00
CA GLU A 323 -37.02 9.96 -28.46
C GLU A 323 -38.51 9.83 -28.08
N ARG A 324 -38.88 10.23 -26.86
CA ARG A 324 -40.29 10.30 -26.42
C ARG A 324 -41.10 11.27 -27.27
N GLU A 325 -40.56 12.44 -27.60
CA GLU A 325 -41.21 13.39 -28.50
C GLU A 325 -41.40 12.80 -29.90
N ARG A 326 -40.38 12.13 -30.46
CA ARG A 326 -40.49 11.44 -31.75
C ARG A 326 -41.55 10.34 -31.73
N ILE A 327 -41.59 9.54 -30.66
CA ILE A 327 -42.62 8.50 -30.46
C ILE A 327 -44.00 9.13 -30.36
N GLN A 328 -44.16 10.24 -29.64
CA GLN A 328 -45.43 10.95 -29.49
C GLN A 328 -45.91 11.54 -30.82
N ILE A 329 -45.01 12.12 -31.62
CA ILE A 329 -45.31 12.61 -32.97
C ILE A 329 -45.75 11.44 -33.87
N ARG A 330 -45.04 10.31 -33.82
CA ARG A 330 -45.39 9.10 -34.58
C ARG A 330 -46.77 8.54 -34.18
N TRP A 331 -47.10 8.57 -32.88
CA TRP A 331 -48.41 8.19 -32.36
C TRP A 331 -49.53 9.15 -32.79
N LYS A 332 -49.29 10.47 -32.77
CA LYS A 332 -50.24 11.47 -33.28
C LYS A 332 -50.51 11.26 -34.78
N PHE A 333 -49.47 11.01 -35.56
CA PHE A 333 -49.58 10.69 -36.99
C PHE A 333 -50.33 9.37 -37.24
N PHE A 334 -50.06 8.33 -36.46
CA PHE A 334 -50.77 7.04 -36.54
C PHE A 334 -52.27 7.17 -36.16
N ARG A 335 -52.62 7.98 -35.15
CA ARG A 335 -54.02 8.28 -34.81
C ARG A 335 -54.73 9.06 -35.93
N TRP A 336 -54.06 10.05 -36.52
CA TRP A 336 -54.61 10.87 -37.60
C TRP A 336 -54.87 10.04 -38.86
N THR A 337 -53.93 9.18 -39.26
CA THR A 337 -54.09 8.27 -40.40
C THR A 337 -55.22 7.25 -40.18
N ASN A 338 -55.35 6.67 -38.98
CA ASN A 338 -56.49 5.80 -38.64
C ASN A 338 -57.83 6.54 -38.60
N PHE A 339 -57.86 7.79 -38.12
CA PHE A 339 -59.06 8.62 -38.15
C PHE A 339 -59.56 8.88 -39.57
N ILE A 340 -58.64 9.20 -40.50
CA ILE A 340 -58.96 9.36 -41.93
C ILE A 340 -59.49 8.06 -42.53
N ARG A 341 -58.87 6.92 -42.20
CA ARG A 341 -59.31 5.60 -42.67
C ARG A 341 -60.72 5.25 -42.18
N CYS A 342 -61.04 5.54 -40.92
CA CYS A 342 -62.39 5.35 -40.38
C CYS A 342 -63.42 6.30 -41.00
N HIS A 343 -63.08 7.57 -41.22
CA HIS A 343 -63.97 8.53 -41.88
C HIS A 343 -64.26 8.15 -43.33
N SER A 344 -63.26 7.64 -44.07
CA SER A 344 -63.43 7.10 -45.41
C SER A 344 -64.38 5.89 -45.44
N MET A 345 -64.29 4.96 -44.49
CA MET A 345 -65.24 3.85 -44.37
C MET A 345 -66.66 4.33 -44.04
N VAL A 346 -66.82 5.32 -43.16
CA VAL A 346 -68.14 5.88 -42.81
C VAL A 346 -68.76 6.63 -44.00
N LEU A 347 -67.99 7.43 -44.75
CA LEU A 347 -68.43 8.07 -45.97
C LEU A 347 -68.87 7.05 -47.03
N THR A 348 -68.14 5.93 -47.16
CA THR A 348 -68.51 4.86 -48.09
C THR A 348 -69.82 4.17 -47.67
N LEU A 349 -70.02 3.94 -46.37
CA LEU A 349 -71.27 3.39 -45.83
C LEU A 349 -72.46 4.35 -45.93
N VAL A 350 -72.23 5.67 -45.77
CA VAL A 350 -73.24 6.71 -45.94
C VAL A 350 -73.61 6.88 -47.43
N CYS A 351 -72.63 6.85 -48.34
CA CYS A 351 -72.88 6.82 -49.78
C CYS A 351 -73.68 5.58 -50.20
N MET A 352 -73.40 4.39 -49.61
CA MET A 352 -74.19 3.18 -49.86
C MET A 352 -75.61 3.24 -49.27
N ARG A 353 -75.84 4.03 -48.23
CA ARG A 353 -77.18 4.27 -47.66
C ARG A 353 -77.99 5.27 -48.48
N LEU A 354 -77.36 6.33 -48.97
CA LEU A 354 -77.99 7.38 -49.79
C LEU A 354 -78.36 6.90 -51.20
N LEU A 355 -77.64 5.91 -51.75
CA LEU A 355 -78.03 5.24 -53.01
C LEU A 355 -79.26 4.31 -52.88
N ARG A 356 -79.75 4.05 -51.66
CA ARG A 356 -80.93 3.20 -51.40
C ARG A 356 -82.21 3.98 -51.07
N SER A 357 -82.13 5.30 -50.85
CA SER A 357 -83.29 6.14 -50.56
C SER A 357 -83.67 6.97 -51.80
N ASN A 358 -84.54 6.42 -52.64
CA ASN A 358 -85.26 7.15 -53.68
C ASN A 358 -86.35 8.03 -53.05
N GLU A 359 -86.02 9.22 -52.58
CA GLU A 359 -87.01 10.28 -52.36
C GLU A 359 -86.53 11.62 -52.95
N PRO A 360 -87.40 12.34 -53.69
CA PRO A 360 -87.02 13.50 -54.48
C PRO A 360 -86.84 14.78 -53.64
N LEU A 361 -85.87 15.59 -54.05
CA LEU A 361 -85.54 16.92 -53.52
C LEU A 361 -86.73 17.91 -53.62
N PRO A 362 -87.02 18.71 -52.58
CA PRO A 362 -87.90 19.86 -52.70
C PRO A 362 -87.15 21.12 -53.19
N ILE A 363 -87.86 21.85 -54.05
CA ILE A 363 -87.52 23.08 -54.79
C ILE A 363 -87.32 24.29 -53.84
N PRO A 364 -86.49 25.30 -54.17
CA PRO A 364 -85.99 26.30 -53.21
C PRO A 364 -86.95 27.47 -52.95
N ILE A 365 -86.93 28.01 -51.72
CA ILE A 365 -87.58 29.27 -51.32
C ILE A 365 -86.47 30.31 -51.06
N PRO A 366 -86.62 31.58 -51.50
CA PRO A 366 -85.51 32.53 -51.59
C PRO A 366 -85.16 33.23 -50.27
N PHE A 367 -83.90 33.70 -50.25
CA PHE A 367 -83.22 34.53 -49.25
C PHE A 367 -84.03 35.69 -48.65
N GLY A 368 -83.90 35.92 -47.33
CA GLY A 368 -84.32 37.18 -46.72
C GLY A 368 -84.35 37.28 -45.18
N ALA A 369 -83.17 37.55 -44.60
CA ALA A 369 -82.94 38.42 -43.42
C ALA A 369 -83.16 37.92 -41.96
N PRO A 370 -82.43 38.51 -40.97
CA PRO A 370 -82.02 37.88 -39.71
C PRO A 370 -82.67 38.48 -38.44
N LEU A 371 -82.72 37.73 -37.33
CA LEU A 371 -82.87 38.27 -35.95
C LEU A 371 -82.28 37.26 -34.96
N LYS A 372 -81.16 37.59 -34.29
CA LYS A 372 -80.98 38.38 -33.05
C LYS A 372 -81.16 37.55 -31.78
N TYR A 373 -80.06 37.53 -31.02
CA TYR A 373 -79.88 37.04 -29.66
C TYR A 373 -80.83 37.71 -28.67
N HIS A 374 -81.34 36.92 -27.72
CA HIS A 374 -81.52 37.31 -26.33
C HIS A 374 -81.00 36.20 -25.42
#